data_AF-E6X134-F1
#
_entry.id   AF-E6X134-F1
#
_cell.length_a   1.000
_cell.length_b   1.000
_cell.length_c   1.000
_cell.angle_alpha   90.00
_cell.angle_beta   90.00
_cell.angle_gamma   90.00
#
_symmetry.space_group_name_H-M   'P 1'
#
loop_
_entity.id
_entity.type
_entity.pdbx_description
1 polymer ?
#
loop_
_entity_poly.entity_id
_entity_poly.type
_entity_poly.pdbx_seq_one_letter_code
_entity_poly.pdbx_strand_id
1 'polypeptide(L)'
;MCGIVGYLGPKEKKSILLDGLQELEYRGYDSAGIAVISQGKLQHFKAVGKLENLRKKAADFHSDGPGAAIGHTRWATHGKPTELNAHPHMGAFSYVVHNGIIENYQELKKELESEGVRFVSQTDTETIVHLFERNIQKGLEPFEAFKETIRRLEGAYAILLISEAAPETIFFAKNGSPLLIAFDGDEVYFASSDTAVIGKAKEAYYLEDGEYGYAKPGEVKLFGPEGEKELHTQPLPSDKAMAQKEGYRFFMEKEIYEQSTVIGDTMLGRVLEDRVEFEELDPSLFEGIRSIKICACGTSYHAGLTGAYLLERLAKIPCQVEIASEFRYKEPLLTPDTLFIVISQSGETADTLEALKMAKRAGLKSLSICNVDNSSIVRESDATILTRAGIEKGVASTKAFATQVMVLWMLTLYLGQKHRTLAPETLAKELDAMRHTPRALLVEEKLHEKLHRLSKRYLHGHGFFFIGRDLFFPLALEGALKLKEISYLHAEGYPAGEMKHGPIALADAELFTIALMPKTLLYDKIKSNVEELSARDATILAISPEEFELADDFVRTKNGDHPMLEFFEMMVVTQLLALEISIRLGNDVDMPRNLAKSVTVE
;
A
#
# COMPACT_ATOMS: atom_id res chain seq x y z
N MET A 1 -2.83 -0.87 -7.59
CA MET A 1 -1.92 -1.69 -8.43
C MET A 1 -2.76 -2.71 -9.16
N CYS A 2 -2.53 -2.96 -10.44
CA CYS A 2 -3.19 -4.09 -11.08
C CYS A 2 -2.71 -5.46 -10.50
N GLY A 3 -3.50 -6.53 -10.61
CA GLY A 3 -3.07 -7.88 -10.27
C GLY A 3 -2.65 -8.64 -11.51
N ILE A 4 -1.50 -9.34 -11.49
CA ILE A 4 -1.12 -10.32 -12.51
C ILE A 4 -1.17 -11.71 -11.90
N VAL A 5 -1.72 -12.67 -12.64
CA VAL A 5 -1.62 -14.10 -12.36
C VAL A 5 -1.25 -14.84 -13.64
N GLY A 6 -0.35 -15.80 -13.57
CA GLY A 6 -0.07 -16.73 -14.66
C GLY A 6 0.01 -18.15 -14.13
N TYR A 7 -0.29 -19.11 -15.00
CA TYR A 7 -0.18 -20.52 -14.68
C TYR A 7 0.22 -21.35 -15.89
N LEU A 8 1.19 -22.21 -15.70
CA LEU A 8 1.65 -23.22 -16.64
C LEU A 8 1.60 -24.58 -15.95
N GLY A 9 0.74 -25.47 -16.45
CA GLY A 9 0.59 -26.80 -15.88
C GLY A 9 -0.63 -27.55 -16.40
N PRO A 10 -0.92 -28.74 -15.84
CA PRO A 10 -1.95 -29.64 -16.33
C PRO A 10 -3.35 -29.40 -15.75
N LYS A 11 -3.47 -28.57 -14.70
CA LYS A 11 -4.76 -28.32 -14.03
C LYS A 11 -5.65 -27.38 -14.85
N GLU A 12 -6.91 -27.29 -14.44
CA GLU A 12 -7.89 -26.37 -15.02
C GLU A 12 -7.46 -24.91 -14.77
N LYS A 13 -6.95 -24.26 -15.82
CA LYS A 13 -6.26 -22.96 -15.71
C LYS A 13 -7.22 -21.82 -15.37
N LYS A 14 -8.45 -21.83 -15.91
CA LYS A 14 -9.47 -20.80 -15.63
C LYS A 14 -9.68 -20.66 -14.12
N SER A 15 -9.85 -21.77 -13.41
CA SER A 15 -10.09 -21.78 -11.97
C SER A 15 -8.89 -21.25 -11.20
N ILE A 16 -7.66 -21.66 -11.57
CA ILE A 16 -6.44 -21.14 -10.96
C ILE A 16 -6.29 -19.63 -11.16
N LEU A 17 -6.51 -19.14 -12.38
CA LEU A 17 -6.46 -17.71 -12.65
C LEU A 17 -7.53 -16.95 -11.87
N LEU A 18 -8.79 -17.40 -11.89
CA LEU A 18 -9.88 -16.72 -11.18
C LEU A 18 -9.65 -16.72 -9.66
N ASP A 19 -9.17 -17.82 -9.08
CA ASP A 19 -8.81 -17.88 -7.65
C ASP A 19 -7.67 -16.92 -7.32
N GLY A 20 -6.60 -16.91 -8.12
CA GLY A 20 -5.46 -16.01 -7.92
C GLY A 20 -5.88 -14.54 -8.06
N LEU A 21 -6.69 -14.22 -9.08
CA LEU A 21 -7.18 -12.86 -9.30
C LEU A 21 -8.14 -12.41 -8.19
N GLN A 22 -8.88 -13.33 -7.57
CA GLN A 22 -9.73 -13.02 -6.42
C GLN A 22 -8.89 -12.57 -5.22
N GLU A 23 -7.76 -13.24 -4.97
CA GLU A 23 -6.84 -12.81 -3.93
C GLU A 23 -6.19 -11.46 -4.26
N LEU A 24 -6.12 -11.04 -5.52
CA LEU A 24 -5.55 -9.75 -5.95
C LEU A 24 -6.59 -8.65 -6.24
N GLU A 25 -7.88 -8.90 -6.06
CA GLU A 25 -8.95 -7.95 -6.40
C GLU A 25 -8.85 -6.64 -5.59
N TYR A 26 -8.32 -6.71 -4.36
CA TYR A 26 -8.06 -5.53 -3.51
C TYR A 26 -7.04 -4.55 -4.12
N ARG A 27 -6.25 -4.99 -5.11
CA ARG A 27 -5.27 -4.14 -5.78
C ARG A 27 -5.92 -3.34 -6.92
N GLY A 28 -6.95 -3.87 -7.58
CA GLY A 28 -7.69 -3.21 -8.66
C GLY A 28 -8.94 -3.98 -9.06
N TYR A 29 -10.04 -3.27 -9.30
CA TYR A 29 -11.37 -3.84 -9.53
C TYR A 29 -12.20 -3.06 -10.56
N ASP A 30 -11.53 -2.27 -11.42
CA ASP A 30 -12.19 -1.52 -12.50
C ASP A 30 -12.56 -2.43 -13.68
N SER A 31 -11.76 -3.48 -13.91
CA SER A 31 -12.01 -4.53 -14.90
C SER A 31 -11.08 -5.73 -14.65
N ALA A 32 -11.42 -6.89 -15.20
CA ALA A 32 -10.56 -8.07 -15.14
C ALA A 32 -10.65 -8.89 -16.43
N GLY A 33 -9.63 -9.72 -16.68
CA GLY A 33 -9.65 -10.66 -17.79
C GLY A 33 -8.66 -11.80 -17.66
N ILE A 34 -8.87 -12.83 -18.48
CA ILE A 34 -7.99 -13.99 -18.61
C ILE A 34 -7.79 -14.35 -20.08
N ALA A 35 -6.64 -14.93 -20.40
CA ALA A 35 -6.36 -15.59 -21.67
C ALA A 35 -5.72 -16.95 -21.40
N VAL A 36 -6.15 -17.95 -22.16
CA VAL A 36 -5.75 -19.35 -21.99
C VAL A 36 -5.41 -19.93 -23.34
N ILE A 37 -4.24 -20.57 -23.45
CA ILE A 37 -3.91 -21.48 -24.54
C ILE A 37 -4.23 -22.89 -24.08
N SER A 38 -5.20 -23.51 -24.76
CA SER A 38 -5.53 -24.93 -24.57
C SER A 38 -5.69 -25.60 -25.92
N GLN A 39 -5.08 -26.77 -26.09
CA GLN A 39 -5.09 -27.52 -27.35
C GLN A 39 -4.64 -26.68 -28.56
N GLY A 40 -3.66 -25.79 -28.36
CA GLY A 40 -3.10 -24.92 -29.39
C GLY A 40 -4.01 -23.78 -29.85
N LYS A 41 -5.12 -23.51 -29.16
CA LYS A 41 -6.03 -22.39 -29.46
C LYS A 41 -6.10 -21.39 -28.32
N LEU A 42 -6.05 -20.11 -28.65
CA LEU A 42 -6.26 -19.02 -27.70
C LEU A 42 -7.75 -18.79 -27.44
N GLN A 43 -8.13 -18.74 -26.16
CA GLN A 43 -9.40 -18.21 -25.71
C GLN A 43 -9.17 -17.11 -24.68
N HIS A 44 -10.06 -16.11 -24.66
CA HIS A 44 -9.95 -15.00 -23.72
C HIS A 44 -11.33 -14.53 -23.25
N PHE A 45 -11.35 -13.96 -22.05
CA PHE A 45 -12.54 -13.40 -21.43
C PHE A 45 -12.16 -12.10 -20.73
N LYS A 46 -12.96 -11.05 -20.91
CA LYS A 46 -12.77 -9.74 -20.27
C LYS A 46 -14.09 -9.19 -19.78
N ALA A 47 -14.10 -8.53 -18.62
CA ALA A 47 -15.29 -7.91 -18.06
C ALA A 47 -14.93 -6.60 -17.35
N VAL A 48 -15.84 -5.63 -17.41
CA VAL A 48 -15.74 -4.37 -16.63
C VAL A 48 -16.30 -4.62 -15.22
N GLY A 49 -15.71 -3.95 -14.23
CA GLY A 49 -16.08 -4.04 -12.82
C GLY A 49 -15.41 -5.21 -12.09
N LYS A 50 -16.05 -5.62 -10.99
CA LYS A 50 -15.58 -6.68 -10.08
C LYS A 50 -15.40 -8.03 -10.80
N LEU A 51 -14.50 -8.85 -10.27
CA LEU A 51 -14.10 -10.15 -10.81
C LEU A 51 -15.29 -11.11 -11.00
N GLU A 52 -16.34 -10.97 -10.20
CA GLU A 52 -17.58 -11.74 -10.34
C GLU A 52 -18.21 -11.63 -11.74
N ASN A 53 -18.07 -10.48 -12.41
CA ASN A 53 -18.54 -10.32 -13.79
C ASN A 53 -17.74 -11.21 -14.76
N LEU A 54 -16.42 -11.32 -14.55
CA LEU A 54 -15.56 -12.21 -15.32
C LEU A 54 -15.89 -13.68 -15.04
N ARG A 55 -16.12 -14.04 -13.76
CA ARG A 55 -16.53 -15.41 -13.36
C ARG A 55 -17.80 -15.84 -14.10
N LYS A 56 -18.81 -14.97 -14.17
CA LYS A 56 -20.05 -15.21 -14.93
C LYS A 56 -19.79 -15.37 -16.43
N LYS A 57 -18.96 -14.52 -17.03
CA LYS A 57 -18.67 -14.55 -18.46
C LYS A 57 -17.89 -15.80 -18.90
N ALA A 58 -17.04 -16.33 -18.02
CA ALA A 58 -16.23 -17.52 -18.27
C ALA A 58 -16.83 -18.82 -17.68
N ALA A 59 -18.09 -18.81 -17.24
CA ALA A 59 -18.70 -19.92 -16.49
C ALA A 59 -18.62 -21.25 -17.27
N ASP A 60 -19.02 -21.24 -18.54
CA ASP A 60 -19.14 -22.43 -19.39
C ASP A 60 -17.83 -22.87 -20.06
N PHE A 61 -16.73 -22.12 -19.84
CA PHE A 61 -15.43 -22.44 -20.42
C PHE A 61 -14.66 -23.43 -19.52
N HIS A 62 -14.03 -24.44 -20.12
CA HIS A 62 -13.19 -25.41 -19.42
C HIS A 62 -11.83 -25.51 -20.10
N SER A 63 -10.77 -25.66 -19.30
CA SER A 63 -9.39 -25.58 -19.79
C SER A 63 -8.46 -26.68 -19.27
N ASP A 64 -8.99 -27.86 -18.94
CA ASP A 64 -8.21 -29.00 -18.45
C ASP A 64 -7.05 -29.44 -19.39
N GLY A 65 -6.03 -30.08 -18.81
CA GLY A 65 -4.86 -30.59 -19.52
C GLY A 65 -3.68 -29.61 -19.55
N PRO A 66 -2.56 -29.92 -20.23
CA PRO A 66 -1.41 -29.02 -20.32
C PRO A 66 -1.74 -27.70 -21.02
N GLY A 67 -1.08 -26.61 -20.63
CA GLY A 67 -1.18 -25.33 -21.33
C GLY A 67 -0.76 -24.14 -20.48
N ALA A 68 -0.74 -22.98 -21.11
CA ALA A 68 -0.34 -21.70 -20.52
C ALA A 68 -1.54 -20.76 -20.39
N ALA A 69 -1.57 -19.98 -19.31
CA ALA A 69 -2.65 -19.04 -19.06
C ALA A 69 -2.14 -17.81 -18.31
N ILE A 70 -2.72 -16.65 -18.62
CA ILE A 70 -2.44 -15.37 -17.96
C ILE A 70 -3.73 -14.66 -17.63
N GLY A 71 -3.74 -13.93 -16.52
CA GLY A 71 -4.89 -13.23 -15.98
C GLY A 71 -4.50 -11.89 -15.39
N HIS A 72 -5.46 -10.97 -15.35
CA HIS A 72 -5.24 -9.62 -14.88
C HIS A 72 -6.46 -9.02 -14.19
N THR A 73 -6.23 -8.27 -13.13
CA THR A 73 -7.18 -7.31 -12.55
C THR A 73 -6.62 -5.91 -12.71
N ARG A 74 -7.44 -4.97 -13.16
CA ARG A 74 -6.98 -3.64 -13.58
C ARG A 74 -7.46 -2.54 -12.63
N TRP A 75 -6.56 -1.63 -12.31
CA TRP A 75 -6.84 -0.27 -11.83
C TRP A 75 -6.44 0.70 -12.96
N ALA A 76 -7.40 1.45 -13.48
CA ALA A 76 -7.23 2.19 -14.73
C ALA A 76 -6.39 3.47 -14.55
N THR A 77 -5.20 3.51 -15.17
CA THR A 77 -4.30 4.69 -15.21
C THR A 77 -4.47 5.45 -16.53
N HIS A 78 -4.32 4.74 -17.65
CA HIS A 78 -4.55 5.26 -19.01
C HIS A 78 -5.81 4.66 -19.63
N GLY A 79 -6.76 5.51 -20.06
CA GLY A 79 -7.99 5.07 -20.73
C GLY A 79 -9.07 4.54 -19.77
N LYS A 80 -10.32 4.87 -20.09
CA LYS A 80 -11.48 4.55 -19.24
C LYS A 80 -11.64 3.04 -19.00
N PRO A 81 -12.20 2.61 -17.85
CA PRO A 81 -12.60 1.22 -17.63
C PRO A 81 -13.59 0.72 -18.69
N THR A 82 -13.09 -0.03 -19.67
CA THR A 82 -13.88 -0.63 -20.76
C THR A 82 -13.35 -2.03 -21.04
N GLU A 83 -14.15 -2.92 -21.64
CA GLU A 83 -13.64 -4.25 -22.02
C GLU A 83 -12.47 -4.16 -23.00
N LEU A 84 -12.42 -3.14 -23.87
CA LEU A 84 -11.32 -2.92 -24.80
C LEU A 84 -10.00 -2.59 -24.08
N ASN A 85 -10.06 -1.74 -23.04
CA ASN A 85 -8.91 -1.35 -22.24
C ASN A 85 -8.58 -2.38 -21.13
N ALA A 86 -9.44 -3.35 -20.87
CA ALA A 86 -9.15 -4.44 -19.95
C ALA A 86 -8.08 -5.36 -20.54
N HIS A 87 -7.17 -5.82 -19.69
CA HIS A 87 -6.18 -6.83 -20.03
C HIS A 87 -6.82 -8.24 -19.95
N PRO A 88 -6.26 -9.27 -20.61
CA PRO A 88 -5.10 -9.22 -21.50
C PRO A 88 -5.34 -8.45 -22.80
N HIS A 89 -4.34 -7.71 -23.28
CA HIS A 89 -4.36 -7.10 -24.61
C HIS A 89 -4.05 -8.15 -25.66
N MET A 90 -4.72 -8.05 -26.82
CA MET A 90 -4.73 -9.04 -27.89
C MET A 90 -3.96 -8.51 -29.10
N GLY A 91 -3.04 -9.31 -29.63
CA GLY A 91 -2.53 -9.21 -31.00
C GLY A 91 -3.23 -10.22 -31.93
N ALA A 92 -2.72 -10.43 -33.13
CA ALA A 92 -3.27 -11.41 -34.07
C ALA A 92 -3.20 -12.85 -33.54
N PHE A 93 -2.18 -13.20 -32.77
CA PHE A 93 -1.92 -14.57 -32.28
C PHE A 93 -1.26 -14.60 -30.88
N SER A 94 -1.23 -13.47 -30.17
CA SER A 94 -0.58 -13.32 -28.86
C SER A 94 -1.44 -12.51 -27.88
N TYR A 95 -1.24 -12.74 -26.58
CA TYR A 95 -1.88 -11.97 -25.51
C TYR A 95 -0.86 -11.55 -24.46
N VAL A 96 -1.03 -10.34 -23.93
CA VAL A 96 -0.16 -9.78 -22.90
C VAL A 96 -0.94 -9.21 -21.72
N VAL A 97 -0.44 -9.44 -20.51
CA VAL A 97 -0.85 -8.71 -19.30
C VAL A 97 0.34 -7.90 -18.80
N HIS A 98 0.03 -6.72 -18.26
CA HIS A 98 1.03 -5.74 -17.87
C HIS A 98 0.60 -5.01 -16.60
N ASN A 99 1.53 -4.85 -15.67
CA ASN A 99 1.43 -3.92 -14.54
C ASN A 99 2.56 -2.90 -14.70
N GLY A 100 2.23 -1.61 -14.75
CA GLY A 100 3.24 -0.59 -15.01
C GLY A 100 2.76 0.49 -15.95
N ILE A 101 3.73 1.28 -16.45
CA ILE A 101 3.56 2.28 -17.50
C ILE A 101 4.73 2.13 -18.49
N ILE A 102 4.42 1.95 -19.77
CA ILE A 102 5.41 2.05 -20.84
C ILE A 102 5.52 3.52 -21.27
N GLU A 103 6.58 4.20 -20.84
CA GLU A 103 6.74 5.65 -21.01
C GLU A 103 6.91 6.06 -22.47
N ASN A 104 7.62 5.25 -23.26
CA ASN A 104 7.86 5.50 -24.68
C ASN A 104 6.77 4.93 -25.62
N TYR A 105 5.58 4.57 -25.09
CA TYR A 105 4.52 3.93 -25.89
C TYR A 105 4.07 4.77 -27.09
N GLN A 106 4.10 6.10 -27.00
CA GLN A 106 3.68 6.98 -28.09
C GLN A 106 4.61 6.90 -29.30
N GLU A 107 5.91 6.76 -29.06
CA GLU A 107 6.91 6.57 -30.12
C GLU A 107 6.72 5.20 -30.78
N LEU A 108 6.65 4.15 -29.96
CA LEU A 108 6.43 2.77 -30.42
C LEU A 108 5.13 2.63 -31.22
N LYS A 109 4.05 3.26 -30.75
CA LYS A 109 2.75 3.26 -31.41
C LYS A 109 2.82 3.91 -32.79
N LYS A 110 3.45 5.08 -32.92
CA LYS A 110 3.61 5.78 -34.22
C LYS A 110 4.39 4.94 -35.22
N GLU A 111 5.46 4.28 -34.78
CA GLU A 111 6.23 3.36 -35.62
C GLU A 111 5.36 2.20 -36.11
N LEU A 112 4.66 1.51 -35.21
CA LEU A 112 3.80 0.37 -35.55
C LEU A 112 2.63 0.78 -36.47
N GLU A 113 2.01 1.94 -36.23
CA GLU A 113 0.97 2.50 -37.10
C GLU A 113 1.50 2.80 -38.50
N SER A 114 2.75 3.27 -38.63
CA SER A 114 3.39 3.49 -39.93
C SER A 114 3.66 2.20 -40.71
N GLU A 115 3.79 1.07 -40.02
CA GLU A 115 3.89 -0.27 -40.59
C GLU A 115 2.51 -0.93 -40.83
N GLY A 116 1.41 -0.22 -40.55
CA GLY A 116 0.04 -0.66 -40.83
C GLY A 116 -0.68 -1.36 -39.68
N VAL A 117 -0.09 -1.39 -38.48
CA VAL A 117 -0.73 -1.93 -37.26
C VAL A 117 -1.89 -1.01 -36.84
N ARG A 118 -3.02 -1.60 -36.47
CA ARG A 118 -4.19 -0.87 -35.96
C ARG A 118 -4.33 -1.09 -34.46
N PHE A 119 -4.31 0.01 -33.71
CA PHE A 119 -4.58 0.00 -32.28
C PHE A 119 -6.07 0.14 -32.01
N VAL A 120 -6.61 -0.67 -31.11
CA VAL A 120 -8.04 -0.67 -30.75
C VAL A 120 -8.31 -0.12 -29.35
N SER A 121 -7.26 0.00 -28.52
CA SER A 121 -7.35 0.51 -27.16
C SER A 121 -6.63 1.85 -26.98
N GLN A 122 -6.82 2.43 -25.80
CA GLN A 122 -6.17 3.67 -25.36
C GLN A 122 -5.00 3.41 -24.41
N THR A 123 -4.59 2.15 -24.25
CA THR A 123 -3.56 1.77 -23.28
C THR A 123 -2.18 1.74 -23.93
N ASP A 124 -1.17 2.00 -23.12
CA ASP A 124 0.24 1.79 -23.40
C ASP A 124 0.56 0.30 -23.61
N THR A 125 -0.08 -0.59 -22.85
CA THR A 125 0.11 -2.05 -22.90
C THR A 125 -0.07 -2.67 -24.29
N GLU A 126 -1.00 -2.16 -25.11
CA GLU A 126 -1.25 -2.71 -26.45
C GLU A 126 0.00 -2.64 -27.35
N THR A 127 0.91 -1.69 -27.10
CA THR A 127 2.16 -1.60 -27.86
C THR A 127 3.05 -2.82 -27.68
N ILE A 128 3.04 -3.46 -26.50
CA ILE A 128 3.90 -4.61 -26.17
C ILE A 128 3.56 -5.80 -27.07
N VAL A 129 2.27 -6.14 -27.21
CA VAL A 129 1.86 -7.32 -27.99
C VAL A 129 2.09 -7.13 -29.49
N HIS A 130 1.81 -5.93 -30.02
CA HIS A 130 2.06 -5.61 -31.42
C HIS A 130 3.55 -5.58 -31.75
N LEU A 131 4.38 -5.08 -30.82
CA LEU A 131 5.84 -5.05 -30.98
C LEU A 131 6.42 -6.48 -31.03
N PHE A 132 5.93 -7.38 -30.16
CA PHE A 132 6.27 -8.80 -30.15
C PHE A 132 5.89 -9.49 -31.47
N GLU A 133 4.65 -9.34 -31.92
CA GLU A 133 4.20 -10.01 -33.15
C GLU A 133 4.90 -9.49 -34.40
N ARG A 134 5.19 -8.18 -34.46
CA ARG A 134 6.01 -7.63 -35.54
C ARG A 134 7.39 -8.27 -35.57
N ASN A 135 8.02 -8.47 -34.41
CA ASN A 135 9.33 -9.10 -34.33
C ASN A 135 9.28 -10.57 -34.84
N ILE A 136 8.23 -11.31 -34.52
CA ILE A 136 7.95 -12.64 -35.11
C ILE A 136 7.80 -12.56 -36.64
N GLN A 137 7.00 -11.61 -37.14
CA GLN A 137 6.78 -11.43 -38.58
C GLN A 137 8.06 -11.04 -39.34
N LYS A 138 9.02 -10.42 -38.66
CA LYS A 138 10.37 -10.14 -39.19
C LYS A 138 11.29 -11.38 -39.16
N GLY A 139 10.79 -12.54 -38.73
CA GLY A 139 11.48 -13.84 -38.78
C GLY A 139 12.26 -14.20 -37.53
N LEU A 140 12.05 -13.49 -36.40
CA LEU A 140 12.68 -13.86 -35.13
C LEU A 140 11.94 -15.04 -34.48
N GLU A 141 12.72 -15.95 -33.88
CA GLU A 141 12.18 -17.01 -33.01
C GLU A 141 11.47 -16.40 -31.79
N PRO A 142 10.47 -17.08 -31.20
CA PRO A 142 9.62 -16.49 -30.16
C PRO A 142 10.34 -15.85 -28.98
N PHE A 143 11.36 -16.51 -28.43
CA PHE A 143 12.10 -15.93 -27.31
C PHE A 143 12.95 -14.72 -27.73
N GLU A 144 13.58 -14.75 -28.91
CA GLU A 144 14.34 -13.61 -29.42
C GLU A 144 13.44 -12.43 -29.77
N ALA A 145 12.24 -12.69 -30.29
CA ALA A 145 11.22 -11.66 -30.52
C ALA A 145 10.77 -10.99 -29.22
N PHE A 146 10.59 -11.77 -28.15
CA PHE A 146 10.29 -11.25 -26.81
C PHE A 146 11.44 -10.42 -26.25
N LYS A 147 12.68 -10.93 -26.32
CA LYS A 147 13.87 -10.22 -25.88
C LYS A 147 14.03 -8.86 -26.57
N GLU A 148 13.86 -8.81 -27.89
CA GLU A 148 13.92 -7.55 -28.65
C GLU A 148 12.74 -6.61 -28.33
N THR A 149 11.58 -7.16 -27.96
CA THR A 149 10.45 -6.37 -27.47
C THR A 149 10.83 -5.67 -26.17
N ILE A 150 11.29 -6.42 -25.17
CA ILE A 150 11.65 -5.88 -23.85
C ILE A 150 12.77 -4.84 -23.94
N ARG A 151 13.79 -5.08 -24.79
CA ARG A 151 14.92 -4.14 -25.00
C ARG A 151 14.48 -2.74 -25.43
N ARG A 152 13.30 -2.62 -26.05
CA ARG A 152 12.75 -1.37 -26.58
C ARG A 152 11.76 -0.68 -25.66
N LEU A 153 11.36 -1.31 -24.56
CA LEU A 153 10.42 -0.71 -23.62
C LEU A 153 11.17 0.20 -22.65
N GLU A 154 10.61 1.38 -22.42
CA GLU A 154 11.06 2.30 -21.37
C GLU A 154 9.94 2.47 -20.34
N GLY A 155 10.33 2.64 -19.07
CA GLY A 155 9.41 2.77 -17.94
C GLY A 155 9.40 1.55 -17.02
N ALA A 156 8.38 1.45 -16.19
CA ALA A 156 8.20 0.37 -15.21
C ALA A 156 7.17 -0.63 -15.72
N TYR A 157 7.46 -1.92 -15.71
CA TYR A 157 6.58 -2.99 -16.16
C TYR A 157 6.82 -4.32 -15.44
N ALA A 158 5.75 -5.09 -15.25
CA ALA A 158 5.76 -6.53 -15.05
C ALA A 158 4.87 -7.13 -16.13
N ILE A 159 5.40 -8.06 -16.92
CA ILE A 159 4.78 -8.55 -18.14
C ILE A 159 4.66 -10.07 -18.07
N LEU A 160 3.50 -10.60 -18.46
CA LEU A 160 3.38 -11.98 -18.93
C LEU A 160 2.79 -11.98 -20.34
N LEU A 161 3.38 -12.77 -21.24
CA LEU A 161 2.94 -12.91 -22.63
C LEU A 161 2.81 -14.38 -23.01
N ILE A 162 1.71 -14.72 -23.68
CA ILE A 162 1.47 -16.05 -24.28
C ILE A 162 1.16 -15.89 -25.77
N SER A 163 1.52 -16.89 -26.58
CA SER A 163 1.40 -16.80 -28.04
C SER A 163 1.16 -18.16 -28.69
N GLU A 164 0.35 -18.21 -29.75
CA GLU A 164 0.21 -19.42 -30.59
C GLU A 164 1.52 -19.82 -31.28
N ALA A 165 2.47 -18.90 -31.42
CA ALA A 165 3.81 -19.20 -31.92
C ALA A 165 4.66 -20.04 -30.94
N ALA A 166 4.28 -20.07 -29.66
CA ALA A 166 4.91 -20.86 -28.60
C ALA A 166 3.85 -21.30 -27.56
N PRO A 167 2.98 -22.27 -27.92
CA PRO A 167 1.72 -22.52 -27.20
C PRO A 167 1.89 -23.10 -25.79
N GLU A 168 3.07 -23.63 -25.46
CA GLU A 168 3.42 -24.17 -24.14
C GLU A 168 4.38 -23.27 -23.38
N THR A 169 4.39 -21.96 -23.68
CA THR A 169 5.36 -21.03 -23.11
C THR A 169 4.69 -19.78 -22.56
N ILE A 170 5.10 -19.38 -21.35
CA ILE A 170 4.83 -18.05 -20.79
C ILE A 170 6.15 -17.27 -20.82
N PHE A 171 6.17 -16.17 -21.55
CA PHE A 171 7.27 -15.20 -21.48
C PHE A 171 7.00 -14.21 -20.36
N PHE A 172 8.04 -13.82 -19.62
CA PHE A 172 7.91 -12.91 -18.49
C PHE A 172 9.05 -11.88 -18.47
N ALA A 173 8.76 -10.69 -17.97
CA ALA A 173 9.77 -9.66 -17.74
C ALA A 173 9.36 -8.74 -16.59
N LYS A 174 10.36 -8.21 -15.88
CA LYS A 174 10.19 -7.25 -14.80
C LYS A 174 11.18 -6.10 -14.91
N ASN A 175 10.67 -4.89 -14.71
CA ASN A 175 11.42 -3.67 -14.44
C ASN A 175 10.54 -2.74 -13.58
N GLY A 176 10.85 -2.55 -12.30
CA GLY A 176 10.09 -1.69 -11.40
C GLY A 176 8.84 -2.33 -10.77
N SER A 177 7.88 -2.83 -11.57
CA SER A 177 6.64 -3.44 -11.03
C SER A 177 6.87 -4.87 -10.50
N PRO A 178 6.27 -5.28 -9.37
CA PRO A 178 6.55 -6.58 -8.78
C PRO A 178 5.98 -7.76 -9.58
N LEU A 179 6.78 -8.81 -9.68
CA LEU A 179 6.44 -10.09 -10.30
C LEU A 179 7.26 -11.20 -9.63
N LEU A 180 6.63 -12.31 -9.31
CA LEU A 180 7.27 -13.51 -8.78
C LEU A 180 6.91 -14.73 -9.64
N ILE A 181 7.77 -15.74 -9.57
CA ILE A 181 7.57 -17.07 -10.14
C ILE A 181 7.49 -18.05 -8.97
N ALA A 182 6.44 -18.85 -8.88
CA ALA A 182 6.26 -19.83 -7.80
C ALA A 182 6.09 -21.25 -8.35
N PHE A 183 6.47 -22.23 -7.54
CA PHE A 183 6.63 -23.62 -7.96
C PHE A 183 5.90 -24.61 -7.03
N ASP A 184 5.26 -25.61 -7.64
CA ASP A 184 4.79 -26.84 -6.97
C ASP A 184 5.05 -28.05 -7.86
N GLY A 185 6.18 -28.73 -7.65
CA GLY A 185 6.64 -29.76 -8.58
C GLY A 185 6.95 -29.17 -9.95
N ASP A 186 6.34 -29.72 -11.00
CA ASP A 186 6.52 -29.26 -12.40
C ASP A 186 5.58 -28.10 -12.78
N GLU A 187 4.72 -27.65 -11.86
CA GLU A 187 3.77 -26.56 -12.09
C GLU A 187 4.40 -25.21 -11.77
N VAL A 188 4.21 -24.25 -12.69
CA VAL A 188 4.76 -22.90 -12.57
C VAL A 188 3.63 -21.89 -12.47
N TYR A 189 3.68 -21.06 -11.45
CA TYR A 189 2.75 -19.98 -11.18
C TYR A 189 3.48 -18.65 -11.32
N PHE A 190 2.77 -17.62 -11.75
CA PHE A 190 3.26 -16.25 -11.77
C PHE A 190 2.28 -15.38 -11.00
N ALA A 191 2.79 -14.42 -10.21
CA ALA A 191 1.92 -13.48 -9.52
C ALA A 191 2.60 -12.13 -9.29
N SER A 192 1.82 -11.06 -9.15
CA SER A 192 2.32 -9.77 -8.67
C SER A 192 2.36 -9.68 -7.12
N SER A 193 1.97 -10.74 -6.41
CA SER A 193 2.00 -10.85 -4.94
C SER A 193 1.80 -12.29 -4.47
N ASP A 194 2.44 -12.64 -3.35
CA ASP A 194 2.38 -13.95 -2.69
C ASP A 194 0.95 -14.41 -2.41
N THR A 195 0.06 -13.47 -2.07
CA THR A 195 -1.35 -13.76 -1.75
C THR A 195 -2.07 -14.60 -2.80
N ALA A 196 -1.70 -14.47 -4.08
CA ALA A 196 -2.29 -15.27 -5.17
C ALA A 196 -1.77 -16.71 -5.24
N VAL A 197 -0.60 -17.01 -4.66
CA VAL A 197 0.10 -18.30 -4.77
C VAL A 197 0.26 -19.03 -3.43
N ILE A 198 0.03 -18.36 -2.30
CA ILE A 198 0.03 -18.98 -0.97
C ILE A 198 -0.97 -20.15 -0.96
N GLY A 199 -0.53 -21.30 -0.46
CA GLY A 199 -1.29 -22.56 -0.44
C GLY A 199 -1.55 -23.19 -1.82
N LYS A 200 -1.00 -22.64 -2.90
CA LYS A 200 -0.99 -23.23 -4.24
C LYS A 200 0.42 -23.65 -4.68
N ALA A 201 1.44 -22.94 -4.19
CA ALA A 201 2.86 -23.22 -4.43
C ALA A 201 3.64 -23.35 -3.10
N LYS A 202 4.83 -23.98 -3.17
CA LYS A 202 5.69 -24.23 -2.00
C LYS A 202 6.85 -23.26 -1.92
N GLU A 203 7.38 -22.86 -3.06
CA GLU A 203 8.55 -21.99 -3.15
C GLU A 203 8.32 -20.92 -4.21
N ALA A 204 9.01 -19.79 -4.08
CA ALA A 204 8.94 -18.67 -5.01
C ALA A 204 10.31 -18.03 -5.27
N TYR A 205 10.45 -17.49 -6.47
CA TYR A 205 11.53 -16.62 -6.90
C TYR A 205 10.95 -15.22 -7.16
N TYR A 206 11.56 -14.20 -6.58
CA TYR A 206 11.12 -12.81 -6.70
C TYR A 206 12.01 -12.10 -7.71
N LEU A 207 11.44 -11.67 -8.83
CA LEU A 207 12.22 -11.11 -9.92
C LEU A 207 12.86 -9.77 -9.51
N GLU A 208 14.10 -9.55 -9.95
CA GLU A 208 14.82 -8.30 -9.86
C GLU A 208 14.52 -7.39 -11.06
N ASP A 209 14.90 -6.11 -10.97
CA ASP A 209 14.73 -5.17 -12.09
C ASP A 209 15.65 -5.53 -13.26
N GLY A 210 15.10 -5.56 -14.47
CA GLY A 210 15.81 -5.95 -15.69
C GLY A 210 15.81 -7.46 -15.95
N GLU A 211 15.17 -8.27 -15.10
CA GLU A 211 15.06 -9.71 -15.32
C GLU A 211 13.93 -10.08 -16.26
N TYR A 212 14.18 -11.05 -17.13
CA TYR A 212 13.22 -11.57 -18.10
C TYR A 212 13.52 -13.03 -18.45
N GLY A 213 12.58 -13.71 -19.09
CA GLY A 213 12.75 -15.11 -19.41
C GLY A 213 11.51 -15.77 -19.96
N TYR A 214 11.51 -17.10 -19.88
CA TYR A 214 10.38 -17.93 -20.25
C TYR A 214 10.25 -19.14 -19.33
N ALA A 215 9.01 -19.62 -19.19
CA ALA A 215 8.69 -20.90 -18.59
C ALA A 215 7.98 -21.79 -19.60
N LYS A 216 8.42 -23.05 -19.70
CA LYS A 216 7.78 -24.14 -20.45
C LYS A 216 7.80 -25.42 -19.61
N PRO A 217 7.06 -26.48 -19.96
CA PRO A 217 7.02 -27.70 -19.14
C PRO A 217 8.43 -28.23 -18.83
N GLY A 218 8.75 -28.32 -17.54
CA GLY A 218 10.05 -28.83 -17.04
C GLY A 218 11.24 -27.87 -17.18
N GLU A 219 11.06 -26.65 -17.68
CA GLU A 219 12.16 -25.67 -17.82
C GLU A 219 11.70 -24.23 -17.57
N VAL A 220 12.42 -23.54 -16.68
CA VAL A 220 12.34 -22.09 -16.52
C VAL A 220 13.72 -21.50 -16.77
N LYS A 221 13.82 -20.57 -17.71
CA LYS A 221 15.06 -19.88 -18.05
C LYS A 221 14.95 -18.41 -17.68
N LEU A 222 15.90 -17.94 -16.86
CA LEU A 222 15.97 -16.59 -16.35
C LEU A 222 17.20 -15.88 -16.92
N PHE A 223 17.02 -14.63 -17.32
CA PHE A 223 18.08 -13.77 -17.84
C PHE A 223 18.02 -12.44 -17.10
N GLY A 224 19.19 -11.91 -16.74
CA GLY A 224 19.37 -10.55 -16.24
C GLY A 224 20.24 -9.72 -17.19
N PRO A 225 20.68 -8.53 -16.75
CA PRO A 225 21.55 -7.65 -17.53
C PRO A 225 22.87 -8.29 -17.99
N GLU A 226 23.39 -9.26 -17.23
CA GLU A 226 24.67 -9.95 -17.49
C GLU A 226 24.52 -11.26 -18.29
N GLY A 227 23.30 -11.67 -18.64
CA GLY A 227 23.03 -12.93 -19.35
C GLY A 227 22.16 -13.89 -18.54
N GLU A 228 22.29 -15.20 -18.80
CA GLU A 228 21.51 -16.24 -18.12
C GLU A 228 21.86 -16.30 -16.62
N LYS A 229 20.83 -16.40 -15.76
CA LYS A 229 20.95 -16.51 -14.30
C LYS A 229 20.40 -17.85 -13.81
N GLU A 230 20.99 -18.36 -12.73
CA GLU A 230 20.41 -19.47 -11.99
C GLU A 230 19.21 -18.99 -11.14
N LEU A 231 18.20 -19.85 -11.03
CA LEU A 231 16.97 -19.55 -10.31
C LEU A 231 17.08 -20.11 -8.89
N HIS A 232 17.16 -19.23 -7.90
CA HIS A 232 17.26 -19.59 -6.47
C HIS A 232 15.97 -19.27 -5.73
N THR A 233 15.14 -20.30 -5.49
CA THR A 233 13.85 -20.15 -4.83
C THR A 233 13.97 -20.00 -3.32
N GLN A 234 12.92 -19.42 -2.71
CA GLN A 234 12.73 -19.37 -1.27
C GLN A 234 11.34 -19.92 -0.88
N PRO A 235 11.18 -20.51 0.32
CA PRO A 235 9.90 -21.06 0.78
C PRO A 235 8.80 -20.00 0.85
N LEU A 236 7.57 -20.35 0.46
CA LEU A 236 6.39 -19.51 0.63
C LEU A 236 5.75 -19.71 2.01
N PRO A 237 5.12 -18.67 2.59
CA PRO A 237 4.32 -18.80 3.81
C PRO A 237 3.15 -19.78 3.62
N SER A 238 2.85 -20.58 4.65
CA SER A 238 1.88 -21.67 4.58
C SER A 238 0.45 -21.32 5.02
N ASP A 239 0.23 -20.21 5.75
CA ASP A 239 -1.06 -19.94 6.40
C ASP A 239 -1.93 -18.89 5.68
N LYS A 240 -3.17 -19.27 5.35
CA LYS A 240 -4.20 -18.39 4.75
C LYS A 240 -5.12 -17.75 5.78
N ALA A 241 -5.10 -18.18 7.05
CA ALA A 241 -6.09 -17.75 8.05
C ALA A 241 -6.12 -16.23 8.23
N MET A 242 -4.95 -15.58 8.24
CA MET A 242 -4.82 -14.12 8.40
C MET A 242 -5.49 -13.30 7.28
N ALA A 243 -5.85 -13.93 6.16
CA ALA A 243 -6.41 -13.28 4.98
C ALA A 243 -7.95 -13.31 4.90
N GLN A 244 -8.65 -13.84 5.91
CA GLN A 244 -10.12 -13.96 5.96
C GLN A 244 -10.78 -12.91 6.89
N LYS A 245 -12.09 -12.68 6.73
CA LYS A 245 -12.87 -11.70 7.53
C LYS A 245 -13.25 -12.17 8.93
N GLU A 246 -13.17 -13.48 9.24
CA GLU A 246 -13.39 -14.02 10.60
C GLU A 246 -14.67 -13.55 11.32
N GLY A 247 -15.76 -13.35 10.58
CA GLY A 247 -17.06 -12.91 11.12
C GLY A 247 -17.26 -11.39 11.20
N TYR A 248 -16.25 -10.57 10.88
CA TYR A 248 -16.40 -9.13 10.69
C TYR A 248 -17.09 -8.80 9.37
N ARG A 249 -17.74 -7.62 9.29
CA ARG A 249 -18.47 -7.19 8.08
C ARG A 249 -17.49 -6.82 6.96
N PHE A 250 -16.40 -6.16 7.35
CA PHE A 250 -15.37 -5.61 6.45
C PHE A 250 -13.98 -6.01 6.91
N PHE A 251 -13.03 -6.10 5.98
CA PHE A 251 -11.60 -6.25 6.33
C PHE A 251 -11.13 -5.05 7.14
N MET A 252 -11.50 -3.82 6.75
CA MET A 252 -11.12 -2.63 7.52
C MET A 252 -11.62 -2.71 8.98
N GLU A 253 -12.83 -3.23 9.21
CA GLU A 253 -13.36 -3.42 10.57
C GLU A 253 -12.51 -4.42 11.35
N LYS A 254 -12.24 -5.61 10.78
CA LYS A 254 -11.34 -6.61 11.38
C LYS A 254 -9.99 -6.00 11.73
N GLU A 255 -9.39 -5.28 10.78
CA GLU A 255 -8.06 -4.70 10.91
C GLU A 255 -7.99 -3.60 11.98
N ILE A 256 -9.08 -2.87 12.25
CA ILE A 256 -9.17 -1.95 13.39
C ILE A 256 -9.13 -2.72 14.70
N TYR A 257 -9.91 -3.80 14.81
CA TYR A 257 -9.97 -4.64 16.02
C TYR A 257 -8.66 -5.39 16.29
N GLU A 258 -7.93 -5.78 15.25
CA GLU A 258 -6.66 -6.50 15.37
C GLU A 258 -5.53 -5.66 15.96
N GLN A 259 -5.63 -4.33 15.95
CA GLN A 259 -4.54 -3.42 16.35
C GLN A 259 -4.04 -3.69 17.77
N SER A 260 -4.93 -4.03 18.71
CA SER A 260 -4.54 -4.34 20.09
C SER A 260 -3.60 -5.55 20.19
N THR A 261 -3.75 -6.52 19.30
CA THR A 261 -2.91 -7.73 19.27
C THR A 261 -1.64 -7.48 18.48
N VAL A 262 -1.79 -6.93 17.27
CA VAL A 262 -0.73 -6.73 16.30
C VAL A 262 0.36 -5.76 16.80
N ILE A 263 -0.01 -4.76 17.61
CA ILE A 263 0.98 -3.87 18.22
C ILE A 263 1.91 -4.62 19.17
N GLY A 264 1.42 -5.69 19.81
CA GLY A 264 2.21 -6.58 20.67
C GLY A 264 3.29 -7.30 19.85
N ASP A 265 2.91 -7.87 18.70
CA ASP A 265 3.84 -8.53 17.78
C ASP A 265 4.90 -7.57 17.22
N THR A 266 4.51 -6.31 17.01
CA THR A 266 5.40 -5.22 16.59
C THR A 266 6.48 -4.93 17.62
N MET A 267 6.13 -4.95 18.91
CA MET A 267 7.03 -4.69 20.04
C MET A 267 7.83 -5.93 20.48
N LEU A 268 7.36 -7.13 20.14
CA LEU A 268 7.94 -8.38 20.60
C LEU A 268 9.43 -8.50 20.21
N GLY A 269 10.28 -8.70 21.21
CA GLY A 269 11.74 -8.77 21.05
C GLY A 269 12.43 -7.42 20.86
N ARG A 270 11.70 -6.30 20.80
CA ARG A 270 12.26 -4.95 20.61
C ARG A 270 12.09 -4.05 21.83
N VAL A 271 10.96 -4.16 22.53
CA VAL A 271 10.71 -3.44 23.78
C VAL A 271 11.07 -4.36 24.95
N LEU A 272 12.20 -4.09 25.60
CA LEU A 272 12.70 -4.84 26.76
C LEU A 272 12.29 -4.15 28.07
N GLU A 273 12.73 -4.68 29.20
CA GLU A 273 12.38 -4.15 30.53
C GLU A 273 12.89 -2.71 30.76
N ASP A 274 14.11 -2.43 30.30
CA ASP A 274 14.82 -1.19 30.59
C ASP A 274 15.23 -0.38 29.35
N ARG A 275 14.98 -0.91 28.15
CA ARG A 275 15.45 -0.32 26.89
C ARG A 275 14.63 -0.76 25.68
N VAL A 276 14.77 -0.02 24.57
CA VAL A 276 14.44 -0.51 23.23
C VAL A 276 15.70 -1.00 22.53
N GLU A 277 15.60 -2.11 21.81
CA GLU A 277 16.66 -2.74 21.03
C GLU A 277 16.13 -3.20 19.67
N PHE A 278 16.97 -3.11 18.64
CA PHE A 278 16.72 -3.66 17.32
C PHE A 278 17.90 -4.56 16.95
N GLU A 279 17.81 -5.84 17.28
CA GLU A 279 18.87 -6.82 16.98
C GLU A 279 19.07 -6.98 15.46
N GLU A 280 18.03 -6.70 14.67
CA GLU A 280 18.07 -6.75 13.22
C GLU A 280 18.84 -5.59 12.56
N LEU A 281 19.24 -4.57 13.32
CA LEU A 281 19.95 -3.39 12.79
C LEU A 281 21.42 -3.40 13.18
N ASP A 282 22.30 -3.23 12.19
CA ASP A 282 23.71 -2.96 12.45
C ASP A 282 23.88 -1.56 13.09
N PRO A 283 24.45 -1.45 14.30
CA PRO A 283 24.72 -0.16 14.93
C PRO A 283 25.54 0.81 14.06
N SER A 284 26.38 0.31 13.14
CA SER A 284 27.17 1.12 12.21
C SER A 284 26.31 1.97 11.27
N LEU A 285 25.05 1.59 11.04
CA LEU A 285 24.07 2.34 10.25
C LEU A 285 23.92 3.79 10.74
N PHE A 286 24.02 4.01 12.05
CA PHE A 286 23.78 5.33 12.63
C PHE A 286 25.07 6.13 12.88
N GLU A 287 26.25 5.58 12.55
CA GLU A 287 27.51 6.30 12.69
C GLU A 287 27.58 7.48 11.72
N GLY A 288 27.95 8.65 12.24
CA GLY A 288 28.07 9.89 11.47
C GLY A 288 26.75 10.58 11.15
N ILE A 289 25.60 9.97 11.49
CA ILE A 289 24.28 10.54 11.23
C ILE A 289 24.01 11.70 12.20
N ARG A 290 23.58 12.84 11.65
CA ARG A 290 23.24 14.06 12.38
C ARG A 290 21.81 14.54 12.13
N SER A 291 21.18 14.08 11.06
CA SER A 291 19.80 14.43 10.73
C SER A 291 19.07 13.25 10.11
N ILE A 292 17.74 13.31 10.14
CA ILE A 292 16.87 12.30 9.56
C ILE A 292 16.00 12.97 8.50
N LYS A 293 15.83 12.31 7.36
CA LYS A 293 14.84 12.66 6.35
C LYS A 293 13.92 11.48 6.12
N ILE A 294 12.62 11.67 6.34
CA ILE A 294 11.58 10.68 6.12
C ILE A 294 10.84 10.99 4.81
N CYS A 295 10.70 10.01 3.92
CA CYS A 295 9.89 10.11 2.71
C CYS A 295 8.82 9.01 2.67
N ALA A 296 7.58 9.39 2.38
CA ALA A 296 6.44 8.48 2.29
C ALA A 296 5.26 9.13 1.53
N CYS A 297 4.18 8.37 1.33
CA CYS A 297 2.93 8.85 0.74
C CYS A 297 1.72 8.56 1.64
N GLY A 298 0.69 9.40 1.58
CA GLY A 298 -0.61 9.18 2.25
C GLY A 298 -0.50 8.93 3.76
N THR A 299 -1.18 7.90 4.25
CA THR A 299 -1.17 7.51 5.67
C THR A 299 0.26 7.27 6.22
N SER A 300 1.18 6.69 5.45
CA SER A 300 2.58 6.52 5.88
C SER A 300 3.31 7.85 6.07
N TYR A 301 2.95 8.88 5.29
CA TYR A 301 3.48 10.24 5.47
C TYR A 301 2.98 10.86 6.78
N HIS A 302 1.70 10.65 7.15
CA HIS A 302 1.20 11.07 8.47
C HIS A 302 1.92 10.37 9.63
N ALA A 303 2.28 9.09 9.47
CA ALA A 303 3.08 8.39 10.48
C ALA A 303 4.46 9.04 10.61
N GLY A 304 5.11 9.36 9.49
CA GLY A 304 6.36 10.11 9.46
C GLY A 304 6.27 11.46 10.17
N LEU A 305 5.20 12.22 9.95
CA LEU A 305 4.95 13.48 10.66
C LEU A 305 4.89 13.29 12.18
N THR A 306 4.15 12.28 12.66
CA THR A 306 4.13 11.93 14.09
C THR A 306 5.53 11.56 14.59
N GLY A 307 6.26 10.75 13.81
CA GLY A 307 7.63 10.35 14.12
C GLY A 307 8.60 11.54 14.26
N ALA A 308 8.46 12.58 13.42
CA ALA A 308 9.30 13.77 13.50
C ALA A 308 9.16 14.51 14.83
N TYR A 309 7.92 14.69 15.33
CA TYR A 309 7.69 15.26 16.66
C TYR A 309 8.40 14.45 17.75
N LEU A 310 8.36 13.12 17.67
CA LEU A 310 8.99 12.24 18.65
C LEU A 310 10.53 12.29 18.55
N LEU A 311 11.09 12.14 17.34
CA LEU A 311 12.53 12.17 17.07
C LEU A 311 13.17 13.48 17.55
N GLU A 312 12.58 14.62 17.23
CA GLU A 312 13.11 15.91 17.67
C GLU A 312 12.95 16.11 19.18
N ARG A 313 11.81 15.70 19.76
CA ARG A 313 11.53 15.89 21.19
C ARG A 313 12.41 15.02 22.07
N LEU A 314 12.56 13.74 21.74
CA LEU A 314 13.14 12.71 22.61
C LEU A 314 14.56 12.33 22.20
N ALA A 315 14.80 12.09 20.91
CA ALA A 315 16.14 11.74 20.41
C ALA A 315 17.02 12.98 20.14
N LYS A 316 16.42 14.18 20.09
CA LYS A 316 17.11 15.45 19.79
C LYS A 316 17.83 15.44 18.43
N ILE A 317 17.25 14.76 17.44
CA ILE A 317 17.76 14.70 16.07
C ILE A 317 16.83 15.49 15.15
N PRO A 318 17.32 16.48 14.39
CA PRO A 318 16.53 17.17 13.37
C PRO A 318 15.88 16.20 12.40
N CYS A 319 14.58 16.34 12.17
CA CYS A 319 13.82 15.42 11.32
C CYS A 319 12.95 16.16 10.32
N GLN A 320 13.20 15.95 9.03
CA GLN A 320 12.34 16.47 7.96
C GLN A 320 11.48 15.35 7.39
N VAL A 321 10.21 15.63 7.12
CA VAL A 321 9.27 14.67 6.50
C VAL A 321 8.75 15.26 5.20
N GLU A 322 8.78 14.47 4.14
CA GLU A 322 8.40 14.91 2.81
C GLU A 322 7.50 13.90 2.11
N ILE A 323 6.62 14.42 1.25
CA ILE A 323 5.82 13.61 0.34
C ILE A 323 6.76 13.12 -0.77
N ALA A 324 6.83 11.81 -1.00
CA ALA A 324 7.84 11.22 -1.87
C ALA A 324 7.75 11.70 -3.33
N SER A 325 6.54 11.94 -3.84
CA SER A 325 6.31 12.47 -5.19
C SER A 325 6.95 13.86 -5.37
N GLU A 326 6.84 14.74 -4.37
CA GLU A 326 7.45 16.08 -4.41
C GLU A 326 8.97 16.03 -4.23
N PHE A 327 9.46 15.16 -3.35
CA PHE A 327 10.89 15.00 -3.11
C PHE A 327 11.66 14.59 -4.38
N ARG A 328 11.07 13.70 -5.19
CA ARG A 328 11.68 13.19 -6.43
C ARG A 328 12.00 14.30 -7.44
N TYR A 329 11.22 15.38 -7.47
CA TYR A 329 11.29 16.40 -8.54
C TYR A 329 11.92 17.74 -8.14
N LYS A 330 12.24 17.95 -6.86
CA LYS A 330 12.61 19.28 -6.35
C LYS A 330 14.12 19.56 -6.25
N GLU A 331 14.97 18.67 -6.77
CA GLU A 331 16.43 18.71 -6.58
C GLU A 331 16.82 18.88 -5.09
N PRO A 332 16.45 17.90 -4.22
CA PRO A 332 16.61 18.01 -2.78
C PRO A 332 18.09 18.06 -2.38
N LEU A 333 18.37 18.85 -1.34
CA LEU A 333 19.67 18.83 -0.66
C LEU A 333 19.84 17.50 0.08
N LEU A 334 20.87 16.73 -0.31
CA LEU A 334 21.22 15.44 0.28
C LEU A 334 22.66 15.49 0.78
N THR A 335 22.84 15.21 2.07
CA THR A 335 24.14 15.20 2.73
C THR A 335 24.45 13.81 3.30
N PRO A 336 25.71 13.34 3.28
CA PRO A 336 26.07 12.01 3.78
C PRO A 336 25.81 11.79 5.28
N ASP A 337 25.63 12.85 6.07
CA ASP A 337 25.27 12.78 7.49
C ASP A 337 23.74 12.76 7.73
N THR A 338 22.95 12.52 6.67
CA THR A 338 21.49 12.33 6.76
C THR A 338 21.14 10.85 6.64
N LEU A 339 20.40 10.31 7.62
CA LEU A 339 19.74 9.02 7.49
C LEU A 339 18.46 9.19 6.68
N PHE A 340 18.35 8.49 5.56
CA PHE A 340 17.15 8.51 4.73
C PHE A 340 16.22 7.37 5.13
N ILE A 341 15.04 7.71 5.65
CA ILE A 341 14.03 6.75 6.07
C ILE A 341 12.88 6.75 5.07
N VAL A 342 12.45 5.58 4.62
CA VAL A 342 11.20 5.43 3.86
C VAL A 342 10.18 4.61 4.64
N ILE A 343 8.90 4.99 4.53
CA ILE A 343 7.81 4.30 5.21
C ILE A 343 6.78 3.84 4.18
N SER A 344 6.55 2.53 4.10
CA SER A 344 5.57 1.96 3.18
C SER A 344 4.93 0.70 3.76
N GLN A 345 3.59 0.64 3.79
CA GLN A 345 2.90 -0.60 4.17
C GLN A 345 3.23 -1.72 3.15
N SER A 346 3.07 -1.42 1.86
CA SER A 346 3.22 -2.44 0.81
C SER A 346 4.68 -2.72 0.43
N GLY A 347 5.56 -1.74 0.63
CA GLY A 347 6.94 -1.78 0.14
C GLY A 347 7.07 -1.66 -1.39
N GLU A 348 5.98 -1.33 -2.08
CA GLU A 348 5.92 -1.24 -3.56
C GLU A 348 5.48 0.14 -4.06
N THR A 349 5.31 1.13 -3.17
CA THR A 349 4.85 2.47 -3.56
C THR A 349 5.88 3.15 -4.47
N ALA A 350 5.51 3.43 -5.72
CA ALA A 350 6.45 3.84 -6.78
C ALA A 350 7.26 5.10 -6.40
N ASP A 351 6.58 6.18 -6.00
CA ASP A 351 7.25 7.43 -5.60
C ASP A 351 8.23 7.23 -4.44
N THR A 352 7.85 6.38 -3.47
CA THR A 352 8.68 6.10 -2.29
C THR A 352 9.90 5.26 -2.67
N LEU A 353 9.74 4.28 -3.56
CA LEU A 353 10.85 3.48 -4.07
C LEU A 353 11.83 4.33 -4.88
N GLU A 354 11.34 5.23 -5.73
CA GLU A 354 12.21 6.12 -6.50
C GLU A 354 12.94 7.14 -5.63
N ALA A 355 12.28 7.69 -4.60
CA ALA A 355 12.92 8.54 -3.60
C ALA A 355 14.06 7.79 -2.86
N LEU A 356 13.85 6.52 -2.52
CA LEU A 356 14.88 5.66 -1.93
C LEU A 356 16.06 5.44 -2.88
N LYS A 357 15.81 5.00 -4.11
CA LYS A 357 16.84 4.79 -5.14
C LYS A 357 17.66 6.07 -5.36
N MET A 358 17.00 7.22 -5.37
CA MET A 358 17.66 8.53 -5.48
C MET A 358 18.57 8.84 -4.29
N ALA A 359 18.11 8.64 -3.06
CA ALA A 359 18.95 8.82 -1.87
C ALA A 359 20.17 7.88 -1.86
N LYS A 360 20.00 6.64 -2.29
CA LYS A 360 21.09 5.67 -2.43
C LYS A 360 22.10 6.06 -3.50
N ARG A 361 21.65 6.53 -4.67
CA ARG A 361 22.56 7.09 -5.70
C ARG A 361 23.36 8.28 -5.19
N ALA A 362 22.81 9.05 -4.25
CA ALA A 362 23.50 10.14 -3.57
C ALA A 362 24.42 9.70 -2.40
N GLY A 363 24.50 8.39 -2.12
CA GLY A 363 25.38 7.81 -1.10
C GLY A 363 24.87 7.92 0.34
N LEU A 364 23.57 8.19 0.55
CA LEU A 364 22.98 8.24 1.88
C LEU A 364 22.74 6.82 2.42
N LYS A 365 22.91 6.65 3.73
CA LYS A 365 22.45 5.45 4.42
C LYS A 365 20.93 5.43 4.45
N SER A 366 20.35 4.28 4.19
CA SER A 366 18.90 4.09 4.04
C SER A 366 18.32 3.09 5.03
N LEU A 367 17.14 3.40 5.55
CA LEU A 367 16.36 2.55 6.44
C LEU A 367 14.92 2.50 5.96
N SER A 368 14.34 1.31 5.76
CA SER A 368 12.91 1.20 5.50
C SER A 368 12.13 0.76 6.74
N ILE A 369 10.93 1.32 6.90
CA ILE A 369 9.90 0.82 7.81
C ILE A 369 8.79 0.25 6.93
N CYS A 370 8.74 -1.09 6.85
CA CYS A 370 7.86 -1.80 5.93
C CYS A 370 7.08 -2.91 6.61
N ASN A 371 5.92 -3.28 6.07
CA ASN A 371 5.17 -4.43 6.58
C ASN A 371 5.46 -5.73 5.80
N VAL A 372 5.84 -5.63 4.53
CA VAL A 372 6.11 -6.75 3.63
C VAL A 372 7.62 -6.95 3.52
N ASP A 373 8.11 -8.10 3.97
CA ASP A 373 9.52 -8.45 4.11
C ASP A 373 10.26 -8.61 2.78
N ASN A 374 9.61 -9.17 1.76
CA ASN A 374 10.20 -9.42 0.45
C ASN A 374 9.79 -8.37 -0.58
N SER A 375 9.56 -7.13 -0.16
CA SER A 375 9.15 -6.05 -1.05
C SER A 375 10.33 -5.34 -1.72
N SER A 376 10.05 -4.60 -2.79
CA SER A 376 11.07 -3.85 -3.55
C SER A 376 11.80 -2.83 -2.68
N ILE A 377 11.10 -2.08 -1.82
CA ILE A 377 11.72 -1.13 -0.89
C ILE A 377 12.63 -1.85 0.12
N VAL A 378 12.24 -3.02 0.62
CA VAL A 378 13.04 -3.76 1.59
C VAL A 378 14.33 -4.27 0.95
N ARG A 379 14.26 -4.83 -0.27
CA ARG A 379 15.45 -5.26 -1.01
C ARG A 379 16.40 -4.12 -1.35
N GLU A 380 15.86 -2.94 -1.65
CA GLU A 380 16.65 -1.78 -2.03
C GLU A 380 17.30 -1.09 -0.82
N SER A 381 16.76 -1.21 0.40
CA SER A 381 17.26 -0.48 1.58
C SER A 381 18.51 -1.13 2.21
N ASP A 382 19.37 -0.32 2.85
CA ASP A 382 20.55 -0.84 3.57
C ASP A 382 20.16 -1.57 4.86
N ALA A 383 19.06 -1.14 5.50
CA ALA A 383 18.47 -1.80 6.64
C ALA A 383 16.94 -1.67 6.62
N THR A 384 16.27 -2.55 7.35
CA THR A 384 14.80 -2.61 7.37
C THR A 384 14.29 -2.95 8.77
N ILE A 385 13.25 -2.24 9.21
CA ILE A 385 12.44 -2.61 10.38
C ILE A 385 11.07 -3.04 9.89
N LEU A 386 10.75 -4.32 10.07
CA LEU A 386 9.41 -4.82 9.75
C LEU A 386 8.40 -4.40 10.80
N THR A 387 7.25 -3.85 10.39
CA THR A 387 6.17 -3.48 11.30
C THR A 387 5.47 -4.68 11.89
N ARG A 388 5.50 -5.84 11.22
CA ARG A 388 4.84 -7.09 11.66
C ARG A 388 3.33 -6.92 11.86
N ALA A 389 2.69 -6.11 11.01
CA ALA A 389 1.26 -5.84 11.09
C ALA A 389 0.37 -7.01 10.59
N GLY A 390 0.98 -8.03 9.98
CA GLY A 390 0.28 -9.06 9.21
C GLY A 390 -0.32 -8.51 7.92
N ILE A 391 -1.11 -9.33 7.23
CA ILE A 391 -1.76 -8.93 5.97
C ILE A 391 -2.84 -7.86 6.24
N GLU A 392 -2.78 -6.74 5.53
CA GLU A 392 -3.80 -5.68 5.54
C GLU A 392 -4.46 -5.63 4.16
N LYS A 393 -5.71 -6.07 4.05
CA LYS A 393 -6.51 -6.17 2.82
C LYS A 393 -7.36 -4.92 2.58
N GLY A 394 -7.90 -4.28 3.61
CA GLY A 394 -8.71 -3.07 3.45
C GLY A 394 -7.89 -1.96 2.78
N VAL A 395 -8.43 -1.28 1.75
CA VAL A 395 -7.68 -0.25 1.01
C VAL A 395 -7.20 0.87 1.94
N ALA A 396 -8.09 1.40 2.78
CA ALA A 396 -7.72 2.38 3.79
C ALA A 396 -6.87 1.73 4.89
N SER A 397 -5.63 2.21 5.05
CA SER A 397 -4.72 1.67 6.07
C SER A 397 -5.18 1.97 7.50
N THR A 398 -5.04 1.01 8.40
CA THR A 398 -5.45 1.11 9.82
C THR A 398 -4.35 0.58 10.74
N LYS A 399 -4.18 -0.75 10.84
CA LYS A 399 -3.14 -1.38 11.66
C LYS A 399 -1.73 -1.10 11.15
N ALA A 400 -1.53 -0.89 9.86
CA ALA A 400 -0.21 -0.50 9.38
C ALA A 400 0.17 0.92 9.85
N PHE A 401 -0.76 1.88 9.91
CA PHE A 401 -0.48 3.20 10.52
C PHE A 401 -0.10 3.08 11.99
N ALA A 402 -0.88 2.33 12.77
CA ALA A 402 -0.62 2.12 14.20
C ALA A 402 0.77 1.52 14.45
N THR A 403 1.13 0.48 13.71
CA THR A 403 2.43 -0.18 13.83
C THR A 403 3.59 0.66 13.30
N GLN A 404 3.39 1.45 12.24
CA GLN A 404 4.39 2.42 11.77
C GLN A 404 4.69 3.48 12.84
N VAL A 405 3.66 4.04 13.48
CA VAL A 405 3.84 5.01 14.59
C VAL A 405 4.56 4.36 15.77
N MET A 406 4.21 3.12 16.13
CA MET A 406 4.91 2.39 17.19
C MET A 406 6.38 2.12 16.84
N VAL A 407 6.69 1.72 15.60
CA VAL A 407 8.08 1.54 15.15
C VAL A 407 8.86 2.85 15.20
N LEU A 408 8.27 3.97 14.77
CA LEU A 408 8.92 5.28 14.87
C LEU A 408 9.15 5.72 16.31
N TRP A 409 8.22 5.40 17.22
CA TRP A 409 8.38 5.66 18.65
C TRP A 409 9.50 4.79 19.25
N MET A 410 9.57 3.49 18.91
CA MET A 410 10.67 2.60 19.28
C MET A 410 12.02 3.09 18.73
N LEU A 411 12.09 3.45 17.45
CA LEU A 411 13.28 4.00 16.81
C LEU A 411 13.75 5.29 17.50
N THR A 412 12.81 6.14 17.89
CA THR A 412 13.09 7.35 18.67
C THR A 412 13.77 7.01 19.99
N LEU A 413 13.25 6.05 20.76
CA LEU A 413 13.86 5.65 22.03
C LEU A 413 15.24 5.01 21.83
N TYR A 414 15.36 4.11 20.84
CA TYR A 414 16.62 3.48 20.48
C TYR A 414 17.71 4.51 20.15
N LEU A 415 17.39 5.53 19.33
CA LEU A 415 18.32 6.60 19.00
C LEU A 415 18.60 7.50 20.21
N GLY A 416 17.58 7.87 20.99
CA GLY A 416 17.76 8.69 22.19
C GLY A 416 18.62 8.01 23.26
N GLN A 417 18.52 6.69 23.39
CA GLN A 417 19.42 5.88 24.22
C GLN A 417 20.86 5.95 23.69
N LYS A 418 21.07 5.74 22.39
CA LYS A 418 22.39 5.76 21.75
C LYS A 418 23.09 7.12 21.85
N HIS A 419 22.32 8.20 21.67
CA HIS A 419 22.81 9.57 21.81
C HIS A 419 22.82 10.09 23.25
N ARG A 420 22.35 9.28 24.22
CA ARG A 420 22.24 9.65 25.64
C ARG A 420 21.45 10.94 25.88
N THR A 421 20.39 11.15 25.09
CA THR A 421 19.51 12.33 25.21
C THR A 421 18.32 12.07 26.12
N LEU A 422 18.05 10.80 26.46
CA LEU A 422 16.96 10.40 27.33
C LEU A 422 17.41 10.26 28.78
N ALA A 423 16.71 10.95 29.68
CA ALA A 423 16.80 10.69 31.11
C ALA A 423 16.21 9.31 31.44
N PRO A 424 16.76 8.56 32.41
CA PRO A 424 16.25 7.24 32.78
C PRO A 424 14.77 7.23 33.14
N GLU A 425 14.27 8.28 33.81
CA GLU A 425 12.87 8.40 34.22
C GLU A 425 11.95 8.60 33.01
N THR A 426 12.40 9.39 32.03
CA THR A 426 11.68 9.57 30.76
C THR A 426 11.62 8.25 30.00
N LEU A 427 12.75 7.56 29.85
CA LEU A 427 12.79 6.26 29.18
C LEU A 427 11.84 5.24 29.85
N ALA A 428 11.89 5.13 31.18
CA ALA A 428 11.00 4.25 31.92
C ALA A 428 9.52 4.58 31.71
N LYS A 429 9.16 5.88 31.68
CA LYS A 429 7.80 6.33 31.41
C LYS A 429 7.33 5.99 29.99
N GLU A 430 8.18 6.18 28.99
CA GLU A 430 7.85 5.87 27.59
C GLU A 430 7.71 4.35 27.38
N LEU A 431 8.60 3.53 27.98
CA LEU A 431 8.51 2.07 27.95
C LEU A 431 7.24 1.54 28.62
N ASP A 432 6.88 2.11 29.78
CA ASP A 432 5.63 1.76 30.47
C ASP A 432 4.41 2.07 29.60
N ALA A 433 4.39 3.24 28.95
CA ALA A 433 3.32 3.62 28.03
C ALA A 433 3.26 2.70 26.79
N MET A 434 4.40 2.31 26.20
CA MET A 434 4.42 1.32 25.10
C MET A 434 3.75 0.01 25.50
N ARG A 435 4.08 -0.54 26.68
CA ARG A 435 3.48 -1.79 27.19
C ARG A 435 1.98 -1.69 27.43
N HIS A 436 1.47 -0.50 27.72
CA HIS A 436 0.03 -0.24 27.90
C HIS A 436 -0.72 0.06 26.58
N THR A 437 0.00 0.25 25.46
CA THR A 437 -0.60 0.57 24.17
C THR A 437 -1.61 -0.47 23.65
N PRO A 438 -1.39 -1.79 23.78
CA PRO A 438 -2.39 -2.81 23.43
C PRO A 438 -3.78 -2.53 24.04
N ARG A 439 -3.82 -2.04 25.28
CA ARG A 439 -5.07 -1.71 25.99
C ARG A 439 -5.73 -0.43 25.47
N ALA A 440 -4.94 0.54 25.02
CA ALA A 440 -5.45 1.77 24.41
C ALA A 440 -6.10 1.51 23.04
N LEU A 441 -5.60 0.49 22.33
CA LEU A 441 -6.12 0.07 21.01
C LEU A 441 -7.31 -0.90 21.09
N LEU A 442 -7.66 -1.38 22.29
CA LEU A 442 -8.75 -2.33 22.46
C LEU A 442 -10.10 -1.67 22.14
N VAL A 443 -10.77 -2.16 21.11
CA VAL A 443 -12.11 -1.71 20.73
C VAL A 443 -13.16 -2.29 21.67
N GLU A 444 -13.77 -1.43 22.48
CA GLU A 444 -14.90 -1.82 23.33
C GLU A 444 -16.22 -1.75 22.54
N GLU A 445 -17.08 -2.77 22.70
CA GLU A 445 -18.38 -2.84 22.03
C GLU A 445 -19.23 -1.58 22.27
N LYS A 446 -19.24 -1.06 23.50
CA LYS A 446 -19.95 0.16 23.87
C LYS A 446 -19.45 1.41 23.13
N LEU A 447 -18.13 1.49 22.90
CA LEU A 447 -17.54 2.59 22.14
C LEU A 447 -17.98 2.51 20.68
N HIS A 448 -17.85 1.33 20.06
CA HIS A 448 -18.27 1.14 18.68
C HIS A 448 -19.77 1.40 18.50
N GLU A 449 -20.62 0.90 19.39
CA GLU A 449 -22.07 1.17 19.35
C GLU A 449 -22.38 2.67 19.47
N LYS A 450 -21.66 3.39 20.33
CA LYS A 450 -21.80 4.84 20.45
C LYS A 450 -21.44 5.55 19.14
N LEU A 451 -20.32 5.19 18.52
CA LEU A 451 -19.89 5.76 17.24
C LEU A 451 -20.86 5.42 16.10
N HIS A 452 -21.38 4.20 16.08
CA HIS A 452 -22.46 3.81 15.18
C HIS A 452 -23.68 4.73 15.34
N ARG A 453 -24.13 5.00 16.57
CA ARG A 453 -25.29 5.88 16.80
C ARG A 453 -24.98 7.33 16.40
N LEU A 454 -23.79 7.83 16.74
CA LEU A 454 -23.34 9.18 16.42
C LEU A 454 -23.23 9.43 14.93
N SER A 455 -22.77 8.45 14.13
CA SER A 455 -22.56 8.61 12.70
C SER A 455 -23.81 9.00 11.92
N LYS A 456 -25.03 8.84 12.48
CA LYS A 456 -26.28 9.35 11.89
C LYS A 456 -26.33 10.88 11.75
N ARG A 457 -25.66 11.61 12.64
CA ARG A 457 -25.64 13.09 12.64
C ARG A 457 -24.71 13.64 11.55
N TYR A 458 -23.71 12.86 11.16
CA TYR A 458 -22.58 13.30 10.34
C TYR A 458 -22.73 12.86 8.87
N LEU A 459 -23.90 13.07 8.28
CA LEU A 459 -24.21 12.62 6.91
C LEU A 459 -24.46 13.76 5.91
N HIS A 460 -24.97 14.90 6.37
CA HIS A 460 -25.53 15.96 5.51
C HIS A 460 -24.98 17.34 5.89
N GLY A 461 -23.67 17.52 5.76
CA GLY A 461 -22.97 18.79 5.92
C GLY A 461 -22.11 19.09 4.69
N HIS A 462 -21.55 20.30 4.59
CA HIS A 462 -20.68 20.66 3.46
C HIS A 462 -19.23 20.24 3.65
N GLY A 463 -18.83 19.80 4.85
CA GLY A 463 -17.52 19.23 5.07
C GLY A 463 -17.20 18.92 6.54
N PHE A 464 -15.99 18.40 6.73
CA PHE A 464 -15.42 18.09 8.04
C PHE A 464 -14.07 18.79 8.22
N PHE A 465 -13.89 19.40 9.37
CA PHE A 465 -12.57 19.67 9.91
C PHE A 465 -12.21 18.67 10.99
N PHE A 466 -11.03 18.08 10.87
CA PHE A 466 -10.36 17.40 11.97
C PHE A 466 -9.30 18.35 12.49
N ILE A 467 -9.32 18.62 13.80
CA ILE A 467 -8.35 19.54 14.41
C ILE A 467 -7.62 18.89 15.57
N GLY A 468 -6.32 19.17 15.63
CA GLY A 468 -5.45 18.76 16.72
C GLY A 468 -4.21 19.65 16.77
N ARG A 469 -3.41 19.51 17.83
CA ARG A 469 -2.12 20.20 17.95
C ARG A 469 -1.03 19.18 18.26
N ASP A 470 0.19 19.52 17.87
CA ASP A 470 1.36 18.67 18.14
C ASP A 470 1.16 17.25 17.56
N LEU A 471 1.39 16.17 18.31
CA LEU A 471 1.16 14.78 17.89
C LEU A 471 -0.26 14.54 17.34
N PHE A 472 -1.25 15.33 17.76
CA PHE A 472 -2.63 15.17 17.33
C PHE A 472 -2.94 15.92 16.03
N PHE A 473 -2.04 16.77 15.53
CA PHE A 473 -2.21 17.36 14.19
C PHE A 473 -2.01 16.31 13.08
N PRO A 474 -0.90 15.53 13.04
CA PRO A 474 -0.79 14.40 12.13
C PRO A 474 -1.94 13.39 12.26
N LEU A 475 -2.44 13.17 13.48
CA LEU A 475 -3.62 12.32 13.69
C LEU A 475 -4.91 12.91 13.12
N ALA A 476 -5.07 14.24 13.19
CA ALA A 476 -6.18 14.94 12.57
C ALA A 476 -6.14 14.82 11.03
N LEU A 477 -4.94 14.96 10.43
CA LEU A 477 -4.73 14.69 9.01
C LEU A 477 -5.12 13.25 8.64
N GLU A 478 -4.71 12.28 9.45
CA GLU A 478 -5.05 10.88 9.23
C GLU A 478 -6.56 10.60 9.36
N GLY A 479 -7.21 11.12 10.40
CA GLY A 479 -8.66 10.97 10.58
C GLY A 479 -9.46 11.56 9.41
N ALA A 480 -9.06 12.74 8.94
CA ALA A 480 -9.64 13.36 7.75
C ALA A 480 -9.40 12.53 6.49
N LEU A 481 -8.20 11.99 6.30
CA LEU A 481 -7.88 11.12 5.16
C LEU A 481 -8.74 9.85 5.19
N LYS A 482 -8.86 9.17 6.34
CA LYS A 482 -9.74 7.99 6.47
C LYS A 482 -11.17 8.33 6.08
N LEU A 483 -11.75 9.39 6.65
CA LEU A 483 -13.12 9.75 6.33
C LEU A 483 -13.27 10.03 4.83
N LYS A 484 -12.36 10.80 4.24
CA LYS A 484 -12.38 11.14 2.81
C LYS A 484 -12.30 9.90 1.91
N GLU A 485 -11.39 8.98 2.20
CA GLU A 485 -11.13 7.79 1.40
C GLU A 485 -12.37 6.88 1.28
N ILE A 486 -13.05 6.61 2.41
CA ILE A 486 -14.12 5.60 2.43
C ILE A 486 -15.53 6.19 2.40
N SER A 487 -15.73 7.43 2.85
CA SER A 487 -17.06 8.07 2.83
C SER A 487 -17.30 8.95 1.61
N TYR A 488 -16.22 9.42 0.96
CA TYR A 488 -16.23 10.44 -0.09
C TYR A 488 -16.74 11.82 0.36
N LEU A 489 -16.94 12.02 1.66
CA LEU A 489 -17.22 13.34 2.22
C LEU A 489 -15.95 14.18 2.23
N HIS A 490 -16.12 15.49 2.02
CA HIS A 490 -15.01 16.42 2.09
C HIS A 490 -14.52 16.52 3.54
N ALA A 491 -13.27 16.12 3.79
CA ALA A 491 -12.66 16.18 5.11
C ALA A 491 -11.23 16.73 5.03
N GLU A 492 -10.90 17.66 5.92
CA GLU A 492 -9.58 18.29 5.99
C GLU A 492 -9.05 18.27 7.43
N GLY A 493 -7.77 17.91 7.58
CA GLY A 493 -7.08 18.00 8.86
C GLY A 493 -6.33 19.33 8.97
N TYR A 494 -6.50 20.05 10.07
CA TYR A 494 -5.82 21.31 10.33
C TYR A 494 -5.09 21.31 11.67
N PRO A 495 -3.94 22.00 11.78
CA PRO A 495 -3.42 22.39 13.08
C PRO A 495 -4.44 23.33 13.71
N ALA A 496 -4.92 23.04 14.92
CA ALA A 496 -6.03 23.78 15.52
C ALA A 496 -5.73 25.30 15.64
N GLY A 497 -4.45 25.68 15.79
CA GLY A 497 -4.03 27.08 15.86
C GLY A 497 -4.15 27.87 14.56
N GLU A 498 -4.22 27.20 13.41
CA GLU A 498 -4.30 27.82 12.09
C GLU A 498 -5.73 28.19 11.69
N MET A 499 -6.74 27.75 12.46
CA MET A 499 -8.16 27.99 12.12
C MET A 499 -8.45 29.46 11.84
N LYS A 500 -7.95 30.37 12.69
CA LYS A 500 -8.16 31.82 12.55
C LYS A 500 -7.44 32.48 11.36
N HIS A 501 -6.55 31.76 10.67
CA HIS A 501 -5.75 32.28 9.57
C HIS A 501 -6.41 32.06 8.19
N GLY A 502 -7.71 31.77 8.16
CA GLY A 502 -8.49 31.61 6.94
C GLY A 502 -9.55 30.51 7.03
N PRO A 503 -9.20 29.27 7.42
CA PRO A 503 -10.12 28.13 7.38
C PRO A 503 -11.42 28.31 8.18
N ILE A 504 -11.38 29.07 9.28
CA ILE A 504 -12.56 29.37 10.11
C ILE A 504 -13.69 30.10 9.34
N ALA A 505 -13.40 30.68 8.16
CA ALA A 505 -14.42 31.30 7.31
C ALA A 505 -15.47 30.30 6.79
N LEU A 506 -15.18 28.98 6.83
CA LEU A 506 -16.12 27.92 6.48
C LEU A 506 -17.01 27.49 7.67
N ALA A 507 -16.80 28.04 8.87
CA ALA A 507 -17.54 27.64 10.06
C ALA A 507 -19.00 28.14 10.02
N ASP A 508 -19.93 27.19 10.03
CA ASP A 508 -21.36 27.36 10.22
C ASP A 508 -21.97 26.03 10.74
N ALA A 509 -23.30 25.99 10.91
CA ALA A 509 -24.02 24.80 11.40
C ALA A 509 -23.90 23.54 10.53
N GLU A 510 -23.52 23.67 9.26
CA GLU A 510 -23.36 22.55 8.31
C GLU A 510 -21.90 22.08 8.20
N LEU A 511 -20.96 22.76 8.86
CA LEU A 511 -19.60 22.30 9.04
C LEU A 511 -19.47 21.43 10.29
N PHE A 512 -18.99 20.20 10.11
CA PHE A 512 -18.68 19.31 11.23
C PHE A 512 -17.22 19.48 11.67
N THR A 513 -16.96 19.61 12.96
CA THR A 513 -15.60 19.66 13.51
C THR A 513 -15.37 18.49 14.46
N ILE A 514 -14.39 17.66 14.14
CA ILE A 514 -13.88 16.58 14.99
C ILE A 514 -12.63 17.09 15.72
N ALA A 515 -12.76 17.34 17.02
CA ALA A 515 -11.68 17.91 17.82
C ALA A 515 -10.96 16.82 18.64
N LEU A 516 -9.66 16.65 18.41
CA LEU A 516 -8.79 15.75 19.16
C LEU A 516 -8.18 16.51 20.34
N MET A 517 -8.66 16.24 21.55
CA MET A 517 -8.38 17.03 22.76
C MET A 517 -7.73 16.17 23.85
N PRO A 518 -6.44 15.81 23.73
CA PRO A 518 -5.70 15.10 24.78
C PRO A 518 -5.63 15.91 26.08
N LYS A 519 -5.80 15.27 27.24
CA LYS A 519 -5.56 15.97 28.53
C LYS A 519 -4.07 16.19 28.78
N THR A 520 -3.22 15.32 28.20
CA THR A 520 -1.79 15.28 28.51
C THR A 520 -0.96 16.29 27.71
N LEU A 521 -1.53 16.91 26.66
CA LEU A 521 -0.76 17.76 25.75
C LEU A 521 -1.58 18.90 25.16
N LEU A 522 -1.28 20.14 25.57
CA LEU A 522 -1.85 21.37 24.99
C LEU A 522 -3.38 21.47 25.04
N TYR A 523 -4.06 20.76 25.95
CA TYR A 523 -5.52 20.75 26.09
C TYR A 523 -6.14 22.15 26.04
N ASP A 524 -5.68 23.07 26.90
CA ASP A 524 -6.22 24.43 27.00
C ASP A 524 -6.08 25.23 25.68
N LYS A 525 -5.01 24.96 24.92
CA LYS A 525 -4.79 25.62 23.63
C LYS A 525 -5.73 25.08 22.56
N ILE A 526 -6.02 23.78 22.58
CA ILE A 526 -6.98 23.17 21.66
C ILE A 526 -8.40 23.60 22.04
N LYS A 527 -8.76 23.55 23.33
CA LYS A 527 -10.03 24.03 23.88
C LYS A 527 -10.34 25.45 23.40
N SER A 528 -9.40 26.37 23.53
CA SER A 528 -9.56 27.74 23.04
C SER A 528 -9.86 27.83 21.53
N ASN A 529 -9.32 26.92 20.70
CA ASN A 529 -9.65 26.90 19.26
C ASN A 529 -11.01 26.27 18.97
N VAL A 530 -11.44 25.29 19.78
CA VAL A 530 -12.78 24.71 19.67
C VAL A 530 -13.83 25.75 20.08
N GLU A 531 -13.58 26.54 21.12
CA GLU A 531 -14.42 27.67 21.53
C GLU A 531 -14.61 28.69 20.39
N GLU A 532 -13.56 28.97 19.62
CA GLU A 532 -13.62 29.86 18.45
C GLU A 532 -14.55 29.32 17.34
N LEU A 533 -14.59 28.01 17.13
CA LEU A 533 -15.45 27.35 16.15
C LEU A 533 -16.89 27.23 16.63
N SER A 534 -17.08 26.86 17.90
CA SER A 534 -18.41 26.82 18.55
C SER A 534 -19.08 28.20 18.53
N ALA A 535 -18.32 29.29 18.71
CA ALA A 535 -18.82 30.66 18.59
C ALA A 535 -19.31 31.05 17.18
N ARG A 536 -19.12 30.18 16.18
CA ARG A 536 -19.57 30.34 14.78
C ARG A 536 -20.48 29.19 14.35
N ASP A 537 -21.18 28.60 15.31
CA ASP A 537 -22.20 27.56 15.11
C ASP A 537 -21.68 26.25 14.49
N ALA A 538 -20.36 26.03 14.38
CA ALA A 538 -19.83 24.76 13.90
C ALA A 538 -20.26 23.62 14.83
N THR A 539 -20.75 22.52 14.25
CA THR A 539 -21.15 21.34 15.04
C THR A 539 -19.90 20.61 15.52
N ILE A 540 -19.71 20.49 16.83
CA ILE A 540 -18.48 19.97 17.44
C ILE A 540 -18.67 18.54 17.98
N LEU A 541 -17.84 17.61 17.51
CA LEU A 541 -17.55 16.35 18.19
C LEU A 541 -16.20 16.44 18.91
N ALA A 542 -16.23 16.48 20.24
CA ALA A 542 -15.01 16.43 21.05
C ALA A 542 -14.63 14.97 21.37
N ILE A 543 -13.39 14.60 21.08
CA ILE A 543 -12.79 13.32 21.47
C ILE A 543 -11.74 13.64 22.54
N SER A 544 -12.03 13.29 23.80
CA SER A 544 -11.20 13.68 24.95
C SER A 544 -11.46 12.78 26.17
N PRO A 545 -10.52 12.67 27.12
CA PRO A 545 -10.82 12.04 28.41
C PRO A 545 -11.77 12.88 29.26
N GLU A 546 -11.68 14.21 29.13
CA GLU A 546 -12.44 15.19 29.92
C GLU A 546 -13.63 15.70 29.12
N GLU A 547 -14.79 15.83 29.77
CA GLU A 547 -15.97 16.41 29.12
C GLU A 547 -15.74 17.88 28.76
N PHE A 548 -16.27 18.28 27.62
CA PHE A 548 -16.20 19.66 27.14
C PHE A 548 -17.61 20.17 26.88
N GLU A 549 -18.04 21.17 27.68
CA GLU A 549 -19.44 21.61 27.75
C GLU A 549 -19.96 22.23 26.43
N LEU A 550 -19.08 22.78 25.60
CA LEU A 550 -19.45 23.40 24.33
C LEU A 550 -19.45 22.41 23.15
N ALA A 551 -19.22 21.11 23.41
CA ALA A 551 -19.33 20.08 22.38
C ALA A 551 -20.79 19.64 22.19
N ASP A 552 -21.24 19.56 20.95
CA ASP A 552 -22.56 19.01 20.60
C ASP A 552 -22.61 17.49 20.75
N ASP A 553 -21.46 16.85 20.55
CA ASP A 553 -21.24 15.43 20.76
C ASP A 553 -19.90 15.21 21.48
N PHE A 554 -19.84 14.13 22.25
CA PHE A 554 -18.65 13.82 23.03
C PHE A 554 -18.33 12.34 22.97
N VAL A 555 -17.07 11.99 22.69
CA VAL A 555 -16.53 10.63 22.83
C VAL A 555 -15.47 10.65 23.91
N ARG A 556 -15.82 10.09 25.07
CA ARG A 556 -14.89 9.93 26.18
C ARG A 556 -13.83 8.89 25.84
N THR A 557 -12.58 9.31 25.79
CA THR A 557 -11.43 8.40 25.83
C THR A 557 -11.09 8.06 27.28
N LYS A 558 -10.30 7.02 27.51
CA LYS A 558 -9.79 6.68 28.84
C LYS A 558 -8.84 7.79 29.30
N ASN A 559 -8.80 7.98 30.62
CA ASN A 559 -7.82 8.87 31.24
C ASN A 559 -6.42 8.28 31.07
N GLY A 560 -5.76 8.58 29.96
CA GLY A 560 -4.38 8.18 29.70
C GLY A 560 -3.39 9.14 30.35
N ASP A 561 -2.39 8.64 31.08
CA ASP A 561 -1.37 9.48 31.71
C ASP A 561 -0.15 9.75 30.79
N HIS A 562 -0.31 9.42 29.50
CA HIS A 562 0.69 9.57 28.46
C HIS A 562 0.07 10.01 27.12
N PRO A 563 0.67 10.98 26.40
CA PRO A 563 0.12 11.49 25.13
C PRO A 563 0.01 10.42 24.04
N MET A 564 0.95 9.48 23.97
CA MET A 564 0.86 8.39 22.99
C MET A 564 -0.28 7.41 23.28
N LEU A 565 -0.66 7.18 24.54
CA LEU A 565 -1.83 6.34 24.86
C LEU A 565 -3.11 7.01 24.39
N GLU A 566 -3.25 8.32 24.63
CA GLU A 566 -4.36 9.11 24.10
C GLU A 566 -4.37 9.15 22.57
N PHE A 567 -3.20 9.27 21.93
CA PHE A 567 -3.06 9.24 20.48
C PHE A 567 -3.64 7.94 19.90
N PHE A 568 -3.23 6.78 20.41
CA PHE A 568 -3.70 5.49 19.90
C PHE A 568 -5.19 5.27 20.15
N GLU A 569 -5.71 5.70 21.29
CA GLU A 569 -7.15 5.60 21.57
C GLU A 569 -7.97 6.51 20.65
N MET A 570 -7.56 7.78 20.49
CA MET A 570 -8.22 8.72 19.58
C MET A 570 -8.15 8.27 18.12
N MET A 571 -7.06 7.62 17.72
CA MET A 571 -6.90 7.03 16.41
C MET A 571 -7.93 5.92 16.13
N VAL A 572 -8.17 5.03 17.10
CA VAL A 572 -9.24 4.01 16.97
C VAL A 572 -10.60 4.68 16.83
N VAL A 573 -10.86 5.73 17.62
CA VAL A 573 -12.13 6.48 17.53
C VAL A 573 -12.33 7.09 16.14
N THR A 574 -11.32 7.75 15.56
CA THR A 574 -11.46 8.37 14.24
C THR A 574 -11.63 7.34 13.12
N GLN A 575 -10.95 6.19 13.21
CA GLN A 575 -11.11 5.09 12.27
C GLN A 575 -12.52 4.48 12.31
N LEU A 576 -13.04 4.18 13.51
CA LEU A 576 -14.39 3.65 13.69
C LEU A 576 -15.48 4.65 13.27
N LEU A 577 -15.27 5.95 13.55
CA LEU A 577 -16.19 6.99 13.10
C LEU A 577 -16.26 7.05 11.57
N ALA A 578 -15.10 7.02 10.89
CA ALA A 578 -15.04 7.00 9.44
C ALA A 578 -15.73 5.75 8.85
N LEU A 579 -15.46 4.57 9.43
CA LEU A 579 -16.09 3.29 9.07
C LEU A 579 -17.62 3.40 9.14
N GLU A 580 -18.14 3.85 10.28
CA GLU A 580 -19.58 3.89 10.50
C GLU A 580 -20.30 4.98 9.68
N ILE A 581 -19.66 6.11 9.40
CA ILE A 581 -20.20 7.12 8.47
C ILE A 581 -20.25 6.54 7.05
N SER A 582 -19.18 5.90 6.58
CA SER A 582 -19.10 5.29 5.25
C SER A 582 -20.17 4.20 5.04
N ILE A 583 -20.34 3.31 6.03
CA ILE A 583 -21.38 2.27 6.00
C ILE A 583 -22.78 2.89 5.88
N ARG A 584 -23.06 3.98 6.60
CA ARG A 584 -24.36 4.66 6.53
C ARG A 584 -24.65 5.30 5.18
N LEU A 585 -23.62 5.75 4.47
CA LEU A 585 -23.74 6.25 3.11
C LEU A 585 -23.91 5.14 2.07
N GLY A 586 -23.78 3.87 2.47
CA GLY A 586 -23.91 2.71 1.58
C GLY A 586 -22.66 2.45 0.73
N ASN A 587 -21.50 2.93 1.18
CA ASN A 587 -20.24 2.75 0.46
C ASN A 587 -19.58 1.40 0.76
N ASP A 588 -18.76 0.91 -0.18
CA ASP A 588 -17.88 -0.25 0.01
C ASP A 588 -16.60 0.20 0.74
N VAL A 589 -16.50 -0.15 2.03
CA VAL A 589 -15.39 0.29 2.88
C VAL A 589 -14.07 -0.44 2.56
N ASP A 590 -14.16 -1.69 2.09
CA ASP A 590 -12.97 -2.47 1.74
C ASP A 590 -12.39 -2.02 0.40
N MET A 591 -13.25 -1.61 -0.56
CA MET A 591 -12.89 -1.23 -1.93
C MET A 591 -13.52 0.13 -2.33
N PRO A 592 -13.06 1.25 -1.74
CA PRO A 592 -13.56 2.59 -2.05
C PRO A 592 -13.18 3.03 -3.47
N ARG A 593 -14.15 3.58 -4.22
CA ARG A 593 -14.02 3.95 -5.65
C ARG A 593 -12.76 4.76 -5.94
N ASN A 594 -12.19 4.54 -7.13
CA ASN A 594 -10.99 5.21 -7.66
C ASN A 594 -9.68 4.92 -6.90
N LEU A 595 -9.71 4.17 -5.81
CA LEU A 595 -8.53 3.88 -4.99
C LEU A 595 -8.07 2.43 -5.17
N ALA A 596 -6.79 2.22 -4.89
CA ALA A 596 -6.16 0.92 -4.80
C ALA A 596 -5.32 0.84 -3.52
N LYS A 597 -5.17 -0.37 -2.96
CA LYS A 597 -4.41 -0.57 -1.71
C LYS A 597 -2.95 -0.08 -1.78
N SER A 598 -2.33 -0.18 -2.95
CA SER A 598 -0.96 0.25 -3.20
C SER A 598 -0.88 0.92 -4.58
N VAL A 599 -0.23 2.09 -4.62
CA VAL A 599 0.00 2.90 -5.83
C VAL A 599 1.43 2.64 -6.30
N THR A 600 1.56 1.89 -7.40
CA THR A 600 2.84 1.32 -7.85
C THR A 600 3.17 1.69 -9.29
N VAL A 601 2.50 2.73 -9.74
CA VAL A 601 2.67 3.42 -10.99
C VAL A 601 2.58 4.90 -10.65
N GLU A 602 3.17 5.74 -11.48
CA GLU A 602 3.02 7.19 -11.39
C GLU A 602 1.64 7.65 -11.86
#